data_AF-A0A095APK4-F1
#
_entry.id   AF-A0A095APK4-F1
#
_cell.length_a   1.000
_cell.length_b   1.000
_cell.length_c   1.000
_cell.angle_alpha   90.00
_cell.angle_beta   90.00
_cell.angle_gamma   90.00
#
_symmetry.space_group_name_H-M   'P 1'
#
loop_
_entity.id
_entity.type
_entity.pdbx_description
1 polymer ?
#
loop_
_entity_poly.entity_id
_entity_poly.type
_entity_poly.pdbx_seq_one_letter_code
_entity_poly.pdbx_strand_id
1 'polypeptide(L)'
;MTFLRPFDRNLDAAKFSENISSQNVFEKQTNNFYTLNADGEALPCSDLQPVPELNGQIQDNCHLILAVYVSGHARLWHYTGAMNSSRLLATITEERISNPSDAPVRTNAENVMNQILSCSCSYDGKRFVTGGVDCHLRVYDMKSRRRLRMCSSSFTKEKMDGHVMRICAVKYHPRGAVYEDYVHIFITGGWDDTIQIWDDRYLHSLWIYYGPHICGSDALEIESESNHIRYN
;
A
#
# COMPACT_ATOMS: atom_id res chain seq x y z
N MET A 1 39.01 -7.34 -41.43
CA MET A 1 37.53 -7.44 -41.51
C MET A 1 37.00 -6.85 -40.22
N THR A 2 36.62 -5.57 -40.26
CA THR A 2 36.23 -4.74 -39.11
C THR A 2 34.79 -4.32 -39.33
N PHE A 3 33.87 -4.68 -38.42
CA PHE A 3 32.54 -4.08 -38.29
C PHE A 3 32.13 -4.23 -36.81
N LEU A 4 32.28 -3.16 -36.02
CA LEU A 4 31.24 -2.21 -35.57
C LEU A 4 30.26 -2.78 -34.52
N ARG A 5 30.42 -2.32 -33.26
CA ARG A 5 29.36 -2.07 -32.25
C ARG A 5 28.36 -1.03 -32.83
N PRO A 6 27.10 -0.85 -32.33
CA PRO A 6 26.73 -0.83 -30.89
C PRO A 6 25.29 -1.27 -30.53
N PHE A 7 25.01 -1.43 -29.23
CA PHE A 7 23.98 -0.67 -28.49
C PHE A 7 23.90 -1.21 -27.05
N ASP A 8 24.54 -0.48 -26.13
CA ASP A 8 24.23 -0.55 -24.71
C ASP A 8 22.83 0.04 -24.48
N ARG A 9 21.96 -0.68 -23.78
CA ARG A 9 20.86 -0.08 -23.02
C ARG A 9 21.03 -0.46 -21.57
N ASN A 10 21.60 0.48 -20.83
CA ASN A 10 21.40 0.62 -19.39
C ASN A 10 19.91 0.48 -19.09
N LEU A 11 19.52 -0.57 -18.36
CA LEU A 11 18.30 -0.54 -17.58
C LEU A 11 18.67 0.18 -16.29
N ASP A 12 18.18 1.41 -16.19
CA ASP A 12 18.37 2.30 -15.05
C ASP A 12 17.98 1.59 -13.75
N ALA A 13 19.01 1.26 -12.97
CA ALA A 13 18.87 1.07 -11.54
C ALA A 13 18.25 2.36 -10.97
N ALA A 14 17.11 2.24 -10.32
CA ALA A 14 16.48 3.32 -9.58
C ALA A 14 17.55 4.02 -8.73
N LYS A 15 17.84 5.27 -9.07
CA LYS A 15 18.75 6.12 -8.32
C LYS A 15 18.15 6.35 -6.94
N PHE A 16 18.60 5.59 -5.95
CA PHE A 16 18.45 5.93 -4.55
C PHE A 16 19.37 7.12 -4.26
N SER A 17 18.80 8.30 -4.04
CA SER A 17 19.48 9.33 -3.29
C SER A 17 19.27 9.03 -1.80
N GLU A 18 20.32 8.57 -1.12
CA GLU A 18 20.40 8.69 0.33
C GLU A 18 20.64 10.17 0.66
N ASN A 19 19.57 10.97 0.66
CA ASN A 19 19.58 12.27 1.33
C ASN A 19 19.23 12.04 2.80
N ILE A 20 20.25 11.83 3.61
CA ILE A 20 20.16 11.94 5.07
C ILE A 20 20.16 13.44 5.41
N SER A 21 19.03 14.11 5.22
CA SER A 21 18.71 15.38 5.90
C SER A 21 17.27 15.81 5.63
N SER A 22 16.33 15.33 6.44
CA SER A 22 15.16 16.14 6.81
C SER A 22 14.76 15.77 8.23
N GLN A 23 14.92 16.73 9.14
CA GLN A 23 14.42 16.64 10.50
C GLN A 23 12.90 16.70 10.44
N ASN A 24 12.24 15.54 10.33
CA ASN A 24 10.79 15.46 10.49
C ASN A 24 10.46 15.83 11.94
N VAL A 25 9.72 16.93 12.11
CA VAL A 25 9.53 17.59 13.41
C VAL A 25 8.40 16.93 14.17
N PHE A 26 8.72 16.41 15.35
CA PHE A 26 7.77 16.10 16.40
C PHE A 26 7.39 17.41 17.11
N GLU A 27 6.21 17.96 16.86
CA GLU A 27 5.75 19.20 17.50
C GLU A 27 4.69 18.91 18.55
N LYS A 28 4.97 19.31 19.80
CA LYS A 28 4.00 19.30 20.90
C LYS A 28 3.15 20.56 20.80
N GLN A 29 1.84 20.42 20.63
CA GLN A 29 0.92 21.56 20.69
C GLN A 29 0.52 21.87 22.14
N THR A 30 -0.16 23.01 22.34
CA THR A 30 -0.56 23.55 23.66
C THR A 30 -1.56 22.68 24.43
N ASN A 31 -2.10 21.65 23.79
CA ASN A 31 -2.87 20.55 24.39
C ASN A 31 -2.12 19.24 24.07
N ASN A 32 -2.36 18.13 24.77
CA ASN A 32 -1.65 16.83 24.63
C ASN A 32 -1.73 16.14 23.23
N PHE A 33 -1.93 16.89 22.16
CA PHE A 33 -1.85 16.47 20.78
C PHE A 33 -0.40 16.52 20.27
N TYR A 34 -0.05 15.48 19.53
CA TYR A 34 1.25 15.30 18.92
C TYR A 34 1.05 14.99 17.46
N THR A 35 1.78 15.69 16.60
CA THR A 35 1.66 15.56 15.15
C THR A 35 2.88 14.86 14.58
N LEU A 36 2.66 13.80 13.81
CA LEU A 36 3.67 13.21 12.94
C LEU A 36 3.57 13.92 11.58
N ASN A 37 4.55 14.77 11.29
CA ASN A 37 4.58 15.53 10.05
C ASN A 37 5.77 15.09 9.18
N ALA A 38 5.52 14.92 7.89
CA ALA A 38 6.54 14.71 6.88
C ALA A 38 6.64 15.97 6.03
N ASP A 39 7.85 16.52 5.91
CA ASP A 39 8.06 17.78 5.19
C ASP A 39 7.48 17.74 3.77
N GLY A 40 6.68 18.76 3.44
CA GLY A 40 6.08 18.92 2.12
C GLY A 40 4.80 18.11 1.87
N GLU A 41 4.27 17.39 2.85
CA GLU A 41 2.95 16.75 2.72
C GLU A 41 1.81 17.75 2.94
N ALA A 42 0.99 17.94 1.91
CA ALA A 42 -0.17 18.83 1.94
C ALA A 42 -1.50 18.09 1.74
N LEU A 43 -1.46 16.82 1.36
CA LEU A 43 -2.64 16.01 1.08
C LEU A 43 -2.96 15.08 2.25
N PRO A 44 -4.24 14.75 2.45
CA PRO A 44 -4.67 13.99 3.63
C PRO A 44 -4.11 12.57 3.63
N CYS A 45 -3.88 12.08 4.85
CA CYS A 45 -3.73 10.65 5.13
C CYS A 45 -5.07 9.96 4.84
N SER A 46 -5.07 8.91 4.03
CA SER A 46 -6.27 8.19 3.60
C SER A 46 -6.51 6.89 4.39
N ASP A 47 -5.45 6.24 4.85
CA ASP A 47 -5.52 5.04 5.70
C ASP A 47 -4.24 4.90 6.51
N LEU A 48 -4.34 4.22 7.65
CA LEU A 48 -3.24 4.02 8.58
C LEU A 48 -3.42 2.71 9.33
N GLN A 49 -2.35 1.90 9.38
CA GLN A 49 -2.35 0.58 9.99
C GLN A 49 -1.12 0.39 10.88
N PRO A 50 -1.28 -0.12 12.12
CA PRO A 50 -0.13 -0.60 12.88
C PRO A 50 0.48 -1.81 12.16
N VAL A 51 1.80 -1.94 12.20
CA VAL A 51 2.47 -3.14 11.69
C VAL A 51 2.45 -4.19 12.82
N PRO A 52 1.92 -5.40 12.57
CA PRO A 52 1.91 -6.47 13.57
C PRO A 52 3.33 -6.83 14.03
N GLU A 53 3.53 -6.93 15.33
CA GLU A 53 4.81 -7.34 15.92
C GLU A 53 5.01 -8.86 15.80
N LEU A 54 6.21 -9.28 15.41
CA LEU A 54 6.61 -10.69 15.37
C LEU A 54 7.08 -11.15 16.76
N ASN A 55 6.32 -12.07 17.37
CA ASN A 55 6.75 -12.98 18.44
C ASN A 55 7.50 -12.36 19.64
N GLY A 56 7.02 -11.23 20.16
CA GLY A 56 7.35 -10.75 21.52
C GLY A 56 8.83 -10.54 21.83
N GLN A 57 9.72 -10.62 20.84
CA GLN A 57 11.11 -10.26 21.00
C GLN A 57 11.20 -8.75 20.82
N ILE A 58 11.59 -8.06 21.89
CA ILE A 58 11.86 -6.63 21.87
C ILE A 58 12.98 -6.39 20.85
N GLN A 59 12.59 -6.00 19.64
CA GLN A 59 13.49 -5.52 18.61
C GLN A 59 13.48 -4.00 18.60
N ASP A 60 14.58 -3.39 18.18
CA ASP A 60 14.61 -1.96 17.89
C ASP A 60 13.56 -1.63 16.82
N ASN A 61 12.66 -0.68 17.11
CA ASN A 61 11.50 -0.31 16.30
C ASN A 61 10.32 -1.30 16.30
N CYS A 62 9.84 -1.74 17.47
CA CYS A 62 8.64 -2.56 17.61
C CYS A 62 7.34 -1.84 17.24
N HIS A 63 7.26 -0.53 17.51
CA HIS A 63 6.03 0.24 17.31
C HIS A 63 6.03 0.95 15.96
N LEU A 64 5.70 0.19 14.91
CA LEU A 64 5.64 0.68 13.55
C LEU A 64 4.22 1.00 13.11
N ILE A 65 4.09 2.08 12.35
CA ILE A 65 2.82 2.53 11.77
C ILE A 65 3.04 2.77 10.28
N LEU A 66 2.25 2.12 9.45
CA LEU A 66 2.16 2.40 8.02
C LEU A 66 1.01 3.39 7.78
N ALA A 67 1.32 4.54 7.18
CA ALA A 67 0.34 5.55 6.80
C ALA A 67 0.39 5.77 5.29
N VAL A 68 -0.77 5.81 4.63
CA VAL A 68 -0.87 6.08 3.19
C VAL A 68 -1.65 7.35 2.92
N TYR A 69 -1.32 8.02 1.82
CA TYR A 69 -1.75 9.38 1.54
C TYR A 69 -2.28 9.51 0.13
N VAL A 70 -3.22 10.44 -0.05
CA VAL A 70 -3.77 10.82 -1.36
C VAL A 70 -2.69 11.41 -2.28
N SER A 71 -1.57 11.89 -1.73
CA SER A 71 -0.39 12.32 -2.50
C SER A 71 0.33 11.20 -3.25
N GLY A 72 0.00 9.93 -2.98
CA GLY A 72 0.72 8.78 -3.50
C GLY A 72 1.93 8.38 -2.68
N HIS A 73 2.01 8.86 -1.44
CA HIS A 73 3.02 8.43 -0.49
C HIS A 73 2.49 7.34 0.43
N ALA A 74 3.31 6.31 0.64
CA ALA A 74 3.19 5.36 1.74
C ALA A 74 4.38 5.57 2.68
N ARG A 75 4.12 5.87 3.95
CA ARG A 75 5.14 6.24 4.93
C ARG A 75 5.14 5.27 6.09
N LEU A 76 6.34 4.81 6.45
CA LEU A 76 6.57 3.98 7.61
C LEU A 76 7.12 4.84 8.75
N TRP A 77 6.40 4.86 9.85
CA TRP A 77 6.74 5.62 11.04
C TRP A 77 7.14 4.67 12.16
N HIS A 78 8.17 5.04 12.90
CA HIS A 78 8.41 4.50 14.23
C HIS A 78 7.76 5.44 15.24
N TYR A 79 6.88 4.92 16.09
CA TYR A 79 6.12 5.70 17.06
C TYR A 79 6.21 5.11 18.47
N THR A 80 6.91 5.78 19.37
CA THR A 80 7.04 5.34 20.77
C THR A 80 6.35 6.32 21.72
N GLY A 81 5.22 6.88 21.31
CA GLY A 81 4.57 7.96 22.03
C GLY A 81 5.26 9.31 21.81
N ALA A 82 5.16 10.18 22.81
CA ALA A 82 5.58 11.57 22.72
C ALA A 82 7.08 11.82 22.96
N MET A 83 7.91 10.98 22.37
CA MET A 83 9.34 10.96 22.58
C MET A 83 10.06 11.34 21.28
N ASN A 84 11.26 11.92 21.40
CA ASN A 84 12.11 12.28 20.26
C ASN A 84 12.56 11.06 19.42
N SER A 85 12.32 9.84 19.91
CA SER A 85 12.56 8.59 19.18
C SER A 85 11.52 8.31 18.08
N SER A 86 10.35 8.97 18.14
CA SER A 86 9.32 8.90 17.10
C SER A 86 9.80 9.62 15.85
N ARG A 87 9.82 8.93 14.70
CA ARG A 87 10.40 9.45 13.45
C ARG A 87 9.87 8.73 12.22
N LEU A 88 9.95 9.41 11.08
CA LEU A 88 9.76 8.80 9.77
C LEU A 88 10.95 7.88 9.46
N LEU A 89 10.67 6.63 9.08
CA LEU A 89 11.69 5.66 8.67
C LEU A 89 11.83 5.54 7.16
N ALA A 90 10.72 5.69 6.44
CA ALA A 90 10.72 5.55 4.98
C ALA A 90 9.51 6.24 4.35
N THR A 91 9.73 6.73 3.12
CA THR A 91 8.67 7.17 2.21
C THR A 91 8.79 6.36 0.93
N ILE A 92 7.68 5.76 0.50
CA ILE A 92 7.51 5.09 -0.78
C ILE A 92 6.54 5.93 -1.59
N THR A 93 6.85 6.11 -2.86
CA THR A 93 6.13 7.02 -3.75
C THR A 93 5.57 6.22 -4.92
N GLU A 94 4.26 6.31 -5.13
CA GLU A 94 3.55 5.57 -6.17
C GLU A 94 3.13 6.48 -7.30
N GLU A 95 3.75 6.28 -8.45
CA GLU A 95 3.27 6.86 -9.70
C GLU A 95 2.04 6.09 -10.19
N ARG A 96 1.08 6.84 -10.73
CA ARG A 96 -0.13 6.31 -11.33
C ARG A 96 0.21 5.59 -12.61
N ILE A 97 -0.26 4.36 -12.73
CA ILE A 97 -0.26 3.63 -14.00
C ILE A 97 -1.52 4.06 -14.75
N SER A 98 -1.33 4.73 -15.89
CA SER A 98 -2.44 5.19 -16.71
C SER A 98 -3.05 4.04 -17.51
N ASN A 99 -4.38 3.93 -17.47
CA ASN A 99 -5.10 3.09 -18.42
C ASN A 99 -5.44 3.90 -19.67
N PRO A 100 -5.38 3.32 -20.88
CA PRO A 100 -5.75 4.03 -22.12
C PRO A 100 -7.21 4.51 -22.15
N SER A 101 -8.07 3.89 -21.34
CA SER A 101 -9.47 4.27 -21.16
C SER A 101 -9.70 5.36 -20.13
N ASP A 102 -8.68 5.75 -19.35
CA ASP A 102 -8.83 6.77 -18.33
C ASP A 102 -9.08 8.14 -18.96
N ALA A 103 -9.94 8.92 -18.32
CA ALA A 103 -10.08 10.32 -18.66
C ALA A 103 -8.72 11.03 -18.48
N PRO A 104 -8.34 11.93 -19.40
CA PRO A 104 -7.08 12.64 -19.29
C PRO A 104 -7.02 13.43 -17.98
N VAL A 105 -6.00 13.15 -17.18
CA VAL A 105 -5.77 13.86 -15.92
C VAL A 105 -5.28 15.26 -16.25
N ARG A 106 -6.05 16.28 -15.85
CA ARG A 106 -5.69 17.69 -16.02
C ARG A 106 -4.66 18.10 -14.98
N THR A 107 -3.39 17.80 -15.24
CA THR A 107 -2.28 18.25 -14.39
C THR A 107 -1.09 18.70 -15.23
N ASN A 108 -0.34 19.67 -14.70
CA ASN A 108 0.92 20.16 -15.28
C ASN A 108 2.14 19.37 -14.78
N ALA A 109 1.94 18.35 -13.94
CA ALA A 109 3.01 17.52 -13.40
C ALA A 109 3.54 16.56 -14.47
N GLU A 110 4.87 16.36 -14.47
CA GLU A 110 5.53 15.40 -15.38
C GLU A 110 5.03 13.97 -15.16
N ASN A 111 4.80 13.59 -13.90
CA ASN A 111 4.23 12.31 -13.50
C ASN A 111 2.96 12.53 -12.67
N VAL A 112 1.91 11.75 -12.99
CA VAL A 112 0.68 11.72 -12.20
C VAL A 112 0.85 10.74 -11.06
N MET A 113 0.54 11.16 -9.83
CA MET A 113 0.63 10.30 -8.65
C MET A 113 -0.60 9.39 -8.52
N ASN A 114 -0.38 8.17 -8.03
CA ASN A 114 -1.48 7.29 -7.61
C ASN A 114 -2.02 7.81 -6.28
N GLN A 115 -3.28 8.22 -6.23
CA GLN A 115 -3.92 8.49 -4.94
C GLN A 115 -4.13 7.16 -4.22
N ILE A 116 -3.32 6.90 -3.18
CA ILE A 116 -3.45 5.68 -2.37
C ILE A 116 -4.63 5.91 -1.43
N LEU A 117 -5.57 4.98 -1.41
CA LEU A 117 -6.82 5.10 -0.64
C LEU A 117 -6.88 4.12 0.53
N SER A 118 -6.13 3.03 0.44
CA SER A 118 -6.14 1.98 1.47
C SER A 118 -4.81 1.24 1.52
N CYS A 119 -4.52 0.70 2.71
CA CYS A 119 -3.40 -0.20 2.91
C CYS A 119 -3.72 -1.30 3.92
N SER A 120 -2.93 -2.36 3.90
CA SER A 120 -3.00 -3.39 4.93
C SER A 120 -1.64 -4.04 5.14
N CYS A 121 -1.28 -4.29 6.41
CA CYS A 121 -0.10 -5.05 6.76
C CYS A 121 -0.46 -6.53 6.90
N SER A 122 0.42 -7.41 6.43
CA SER A 122 0.26 -8.84 6.69
C SER A 122 0.45 -9.12 8.18
N TYR A 123 -0.27 -10.11 8.71
CA TYR A 123 -0.22 -10.45 10.13
C TYR A 123 1.11 -11.09 10.56
N ASP A 124 1.92 -11.58 9.62
CA ASP A 124 3.32 -11.95 9.87
C ASP A 124 4.28 -10.76 9.91
N GLY A 125 3.81 -9.52 9.69
CA GLY A 125 4.61 -8.29 9.70
C GLY A 125 5.63 -8.17 8.56
N LYS A 126 5.66 -9.12 7.61
CA LYS A 126 6.70 -9.17 6.56
C LYS A 126 6.33 -8.38 5.31
N ARG A 127 5.05 -8.09 5.10
CA ARG A 127 4.54 -7.48 3.87
C ARG A 127 3.48 -6.42 4.18
N PHE A 128 3.27 -5.56 3.21
CA PHE A 128 2.07 -4.73 3.18
C PHE A 128 1.61 -4.55 1.74
N VAL A 129 0.35 -4.18 1.59
CA VAL A 129 -0.29 -3.94 0.30
C VAL A 129 -0.91 -2.55 0.30
N THR A 130 -0.86 -1.88 -0.85
CA THR A 130 -1.53 -0.60 -1.10
C THR A 130 -2.51 -0.75 -2.25
N GLY A 131 -3.62 -0.03 -2.17
CA GLY A 131 -4.64 0.09 -3.21
C GLY A 131 -5.06 1.54 -3.40
N GLY A 132 -5.37 1.93 -4.64
CA GLY A 132 -5.66 3.32 -4.97
C GLY A 132 -6.50 3.50 -6.23
N VAL A 133 -6.45 4.71 -6.77
CA VAL A 133 -7.28 5.15 -7.91
C VAL A 133 -6.89 4.53 -9.25
N ASP A 134 -5.68 3.99 -9.36
CA ASP A 134 -5.19 3.41 -10.60
C ASP A 134 -5.53 1.92 -10.76
N CYS A 135 -6.35 1.37 -9.85
CA CYS A 135 -6.88 0.00 -9.90
C CYS A 135 -5.82 -1.10 -9.72
N HIS A 136 -4.56 -0.74 -9.44
CA HIS A 136 -3.48 -1.70 -9.21
C HIS A 136 -3.20 -1.84 -7.72
N LEU A 137 -3.08 -3.08 -7.27
CA LEU A 137 -2.56 -3.41 -5.94
C LEU A 137 -1.04 -3.53 -6.02
N ARG A 138 -0.33 -2.99 -5.03
CA ARG A 138 1.13 -3.13 -4.94
C ARG A 138 1.48 -3.78 -3.62
N VAL A 139 2.16 -4.93 -3.71
CA VAL A 139 2.64 -5.68 -2.55
C VAL A 139 4.10 -5.35 -2.35
N TYR A 140 4.47 -5.02 -1.11
CA TYR A 140 5.81 -4.63 -0.73
C TYR A 140 6.36 -5.52 0.37
N ASP A 141 7.66 -5.70 0.36
CA ASP A 141 8.40 -6.26 1.50
C ASP A 141 8.58 -5.17 2.56
N MET A 142 8.20 -5.47 3.81
CA MET A 142 8.25 -4.50 4.91
C MET A 142 9.70 -4.10 5.25
N LYS A 143 10.64 -5.06 5.22
CA LYS A 143 12.03 -4.84 5.63
C LYS A 143 12.83 -4.13 4.56
N SER A 144 12.79 -4.62 3.33
CA SER A 144 13.55 -4.06 2.21
C SER A 144 12.85 -2.87 1.58
N ARG A 145 11.55 -2.66 1.83
CA ARG A 145 10.72 -1.58 1.27
C ARG A 145 10.64 -1.62 -0.26
N ARG A 146 10.83 -2.81 -0.83
CA ARG A 146 10.82 -3.02 -2.29
C ARG A 146 9.46 -3.59 -2.69
N ARG A 147 8.93 -3.13 -3.81
CA ARG A 147 7.74 -3.73 -4.42
C ARG A 147 8.07 -5.16 -4.85
N LEU A 148 7.39 -6.11 -4.22
CA LEU A 148 7.47 -7.54 -4.55
C LEU A 148 6.60 -7.87 -5.75
N ARG A 149 5.39 -7.32 -5.79
CA ARG A 149 4.39 -7.64 -6.81
C ARG A 149 3.47 -6.47 -7.11
N MET A 150 2.92 -6.52 -8.31
CA MET A 150 1.78 -5.73 -8.73
C MET A 150 0.66 -6.71 -9.10
N CYS A 151 -0.51 -6.57 -8.46
CA CYS A 151 -1.68 -7.37 -8.74
C CYS A 151 -2.72 -6.50 -9.43
N SER A 152 -3.29 -7.00 -10.52
CA SER A 152 -4.16 -6.22 -11.42
C SER A 152 -5.05 -7.15 -12.24
N SER A 153 -6.07 -6.59 -12.88
CA SER A 153 -6.87 -7.32 -13.86
C SER A 153 -5.98 -7.83 -15.00
N SER A 154 -6.30 -9.01 -15.53
CA SER A 154 -5.75 -9.45 -16.81
C SER A 154 -6.28 -8.56 -17.95
N PHE A 155 -5.61 -8.61 -19.09
CA PHE A 155 -6.03 -7.92 -20.32
C PHE A 155 -7.22 -8.60 -21.02
N THR A 156 -7.78 -9.67 -20.44
CA THR A 156 -8.84 -10.45 -21.08
C THR A 156 -10.20 -9.87 -20.72
N LYS A 157 -10.97 -9.43 -21.72
CA LYS A 157 -12.31 -8.83 -21.52
C LYS A 157 -13.33 -9.82 -20.95
N GLU A 158 -13.08 -11.11 -21.09
CA GLU A 158 -13.99 -12.19 -20.73
C GLU A 158 -13.81 -12.65 -19.27
N LYS A 159 -12.71 -12.24 -18.62
CA LYS A 159 -12.40 -12.64 -17.25
C LYS A 159 -12.15 -11.40 -16.41
N MET A 160 -13.07 -11.15 -15.48
CA MET A 160 -12.82 -10.21 -14.40
C MET A 160 -11.95 -10.94 -13.38
N ASP A 161 -10.67 -10.58 -13.29
CA ASP A 161 -9.70 -11.14 -12.33
C ASP A 161 -8.78 -10.06 -11.76
N GLY A 162 -9.35 -8.86 -11.61
CA GLY A 162 -8.79 -7.76 -10.86
C GLY A 162 -9.74 -6.56 -10.85
N HIS A 163 -9.36 -5.51 -10.12
CA HIS A 163 -10.17 -4.31 -10.04
C HIS A 163 -10.09 -3.49 -11.33
N VAL A 164 -11.22 -2.91 -11.73
CA VAL A 164 -11.35 -2.05 -12.91
C VAL A 164 -11.73 -0.61 -12.55
N MET A 165 -11.99 -0.36 -11.27
CA MET A 165 -12.15 0.96 -10.69
C MET A 165 -11.31 1.08 -9.42
N ARG A 166 -11.34 2.27 -8.79
CA ARG A 166 -10.53 2.56 -7.60
C ARG A 166 -10.75 1.53 -6.50
N ILE A 167 -9.64 1.16 -5.85
CA ILE A 167 -9.62 0.25 -4.71
C ILE A 167 -9.70 1.08 -3.45
N CYS A 168 -10.81 0.97 -2.72
CA CYS A 168 -11.06 1.79 -1.53
C CYS A 168 -10.74 1.06 -0.23
N ALA A 169 -10.73 -0.27 -0.21
CA ALA A 169 -10.43 -1.06 0.97
C ALA A 169 -9.50 -2.22 0.62
N VAL A 170 -8.55 -2.49 1.52
CA VAL A 170 -7.71 -3.70 1.48
C VAL A 170 -7.55 -4.23 2.91
N LYS A 171 -7.70 -5.54 3.10
CA LYS A 171 -7.49 -6.20 4.41
C LYS A 171 -6.82 -7.56 4.23
N TYR A 172 -5.64 -7.74 4.82
CA TYR A 172 -5.08 -9.07 5.01
C TYR A 172 -5.96 -9.90 5.93
N HIS A 173 -5.92 -11.21 5.73
CA HIS A 173 -6.73 -12.14 6.47
C HIS A 173 -6.19 -12.31 7.91
N PRO A 174 -7.01 -12.07 8.96
CA PRO A 174 -6.55 -12.13 10.35
C PRO A 174 -6.07 -13.51 10.80
N ARG A 175 -6.63 -14.57 10.22
CA ARG A 175 -6.10 -15.94 10.41
C ARG A 175 -4.65 -16.10 9.99
N GLY A 176 -4.09 -15.23 9.17
CA GLY A 176 -2.65 -15.20 8.86
C GLY A 176 -1.75 -14.92 10.08
N ALA A 177 -2.32 -14.49 11.22
CA ALA A 177 -1.58 -14.42 12.48
C ALA A 177 -1.26 -15.80 13.08
N VAL A 178 -2.06 -16.82 12.75
CA VAL A 178 -2.00 -18.15 13.37
C VAL A 178 -1.72 -19.25 12.34
N TYR A 179 -2.26 -19.14 11.14
CA TYR A 179 -2.25 -20.18 10.11
C TYR A 179 -1.44 -19.73 8.88
N GLU A 180 -0.44 -20.52 8.51
CA GLU A 180 0.50 -20.22 7.42
C GLU A 180 -0.19 -20.06 6.05
N ASP A 181 -1.26 -20.84 5.81
CA ASP A 181 -2.00 -20.80 4.54
C ASP A 181 -2.72 -19.46 4.31
N TYR A 182 -3.03 -18.71 5.38
CA TYR A 182 -3.75 -17.44 5.30
C TYR A 182 -2.83 -16.21 5.27
N VAL A 183 -1.53 -16.37 5.43
CA VAL A 183 -0.58 -15.24 5.57
C VAL A 183 -0.46 -14.43 4.27
N HIS A 184 -0.74 -15.06 3.13
CA HIS A 184 -0.73 -14.43 1.82
C HIS A 184 -2.11 -13.98 1.35
N ILE A 185 -3.17 -14.33 2.10
CA ILE A 185 -4.56 -14.08 1.70
C ILE A 185 -4.98 -12.70 2.16
N PHE A 186 -5.58 -11.94 1.25
CA PHE A 186 -6.18 -10.66 1.55
C PHE A 186 -7.42 -10.42 0.68
N ILE A 187 -8.28 -9.52 1.13
CA ILE A 187 -9.48 -9.12 0.41
C ILE A 187 -9.42 -7.64 0.08
N THR A 188 -10.14 -7.27 -0.98
CA THR A 188 -10.23 -5.90 -1.44
C THR A 188 -11.65 -5.56 -1.84
N GLY A 189 -11.96 -4.26 -1.80
CA GLY A 189 -13.23 -3.71 -2.24
C GLY A 189 -13.02 -2.36 -2.92
N GLY A 190 -13.86 -2.05 -3.90
CA GLY A 190 -13.75 -0.82 -4.66
C GLY A 190 -15.06 -0.35 -5.26
N TRP A 191 -14.95 0.62 -6.17
CA TRP A 191 -16.10 1.23 -6.86
C TRP A 191 -16.62 0.40 -8.04
N ASP A 192 -16.00 -0.74 -8.34
CA ASP A 192 -16.43 -1.65 -9.40
C ASP A 192 -17.48 -2.66 -8.93
N ASP A 193 -18.10 -2.39 -7.77
CA ASP A 193 -19.15 -3.21 -7.14
C ASP A 193 -18.70 -4.65 -6.89
N THR A 194 -17.41 -4.84 -6.59
CA THR A 194 -16.84 -6.15 -6.27
C THR A 194 -16.07 -6.19 -4.97
N ILE A 195 -16.19 -7.32 -4.28
CA ILE A 195 -15.21 -7.80 -3.30
C ILE A 195 -14.37 -8.86 -3.99
N GLN A 196 -13.05 -8.73 -3.92
CA GLN A 196 -12.12 -9.68 -4.53
C GLN A 196 -11.21 -10.31 -3.48
N ILE A 197 -10.92 -11.60 -3.65
CA ILE A 197 -9.99 -12.36 -2.79
C ILE A 197 -8.71 -12.59 -3.57
N TRP A 198 -7.59 -12.34 -2.90
CA TRP A 198 -6.27 -12.38 -3.49
C TRP A 198 -5.35 -13.25 -2.66
N ASP A 199 -4.33 -13.74 -3.35
CA ASP A 199 -3.12 -14.27 -2.74
C ASP A 199 -1.96 -13.45 -3.30
N ASP A 200 -1.17 -12.84 -2.42
CA ASP A 200 -0.09 -11.90 -2.77
C ASP A 200 1.05 -12.51 -3.60
N ARG A 201 1.01 -13.82 -3.82
CA ARG A 201 1.94 -14.57 -4.68
C ARG A 201 1.49 -14.60 -6.15
N TYR A 202 0.24 -14.23 -6.44
CA TYR A 202 -0.34 -14.26 -7.78
C TYR A 202 -0.67 -12.86 -8.30
N LEU A 203 -0.78 -12.72 -9.63
CA LEU A 203 -1.01 -11.44 -10.29
C LEU A 203 -2.50 -11.05 -10.32
N HIS A 204 -3.39 -12.02 -10.30
CA HIS A 204 -4.82 -11.85 -10.54
C HIS A 204 -5.61 -12.33 -9.32
N SER A 205 -6.83 -11.82 -9.15
CA SER A 205 -7.69 -12.26 -8.05
C SER A 205 -8.05 -13.73 -8.20
N LEU A 206 -8.14 -14.41 -7.06
CA LEU A 206 -8.55 -15.80 -6.97
C LEU A 206 -10.07 -15.93 -7.14
N TRP A 207 -10.80 -15.03 -6.48
CA TRP A 207 -12.27 -15.03 -6.46
C TRP A 207 -12.82 -13.61 -6.47
N ILE A 208 -14.03 -13.48 -7.01
CA ILE A 208 -14.78 -12.23 -7.11
C ILE A 208 -16.22 -12.46 -6.66
N TYR A 209 -16.71 -11.53 -5.84
CA TYR A 209 -18.09 -11.47 -5.39
C TYR A 209 -18.69 -10.12 -5.79
N TYR A 210 -19.74 -10.16 -6.60
CA TYR A 210 -20.42 -8.98 -7.13
C TYR A 210 -21.48 -8.45 -6.16
N GLY A 211 -21.70 -7.14 -6.19
CA GLY A 211 -22.82 -6.46 -5.52
C GLY A 211 -22.41 -5.31 -4.60
N PRO A 212 -21.42 -5.46 -3.70
CA PRO A 212 -21.08 -4.41 -2.74
C PRO A 212 -20.31 -3.26 -3.37
N HIS A 213 -20.80 -2.03 -3.19
CA HIS A 213 -20.09 -0.81 -3.53
C HIS A 213 -19.28 -0.32 -2.32
N ILE A 214 -17.94 -0.38 -2.38
CA ILE A 214 -17.07 -0.09 -1.23
C ILE A 214 -16.39 1.27 -1.42
N CYS A 215 -16.64 2.20 -0.49
CA CYS A 215 -16.18 3.60 -0.59
C CYS A 215 -15.10 4.02 0.42
N GLY A 216 -14.91 3.28 1.51
CA GLY A 216 -13.97 3.63 2.59
C GLY A 216 -13.00 2.50 2.91
N SER A 217 -11.83 2.85 3.48
CA SER A 217 -10.80 1.88 3.88
C SER A 217 -11.18 1.05 5.10
N ASP A 218 -12.18 1.50 5.85
CA ASP A 218 -12.81 0.86 7.01
C ASP A 218 -14.11 0.11 6.67
N ALA A 219 -14.60 0.21 5.44
CA ALA A 219 -15.85 -0.38 4.99
C ALA A 219 -15.79 -1.90 4.71
N LEU A 220 -14.65 -2.55 5.00
CA LEU A 220 -14.42 -3.97 4.76
C LEU A 220 -13.70 -4.60 5.96
N GLU A 221 -14.22 -5.70 6.47
CA GLU A 221 -13.69 -6.43 7.62
C GLU A 221 -13.77 -7.95 7.41
N ILE A 222 -12.83 -8.69 7.99
CA ILE A 222 -12.88 -10.15 8.10
C ILE A 222 -12.95 -10.50 9.59
N GLU A 223 -13.97 -11.27 9.98
CA GLU A 223 -14.06 -11.83 11.33
C GLU A 223 -13.16 -13.08 11.44
N SER A 224 -12.19 -13.06 12.36
CA SER A 224 -11.17 -14.12 12.47
C SER A 224 -11.75 -15.50 12.76
N GLU A 225 -12.73 -15.60 13.64
CA GLU A 225 -13.29 -16.86 14.11
C GLU A 225 -14.25 -17.48 13.10
N SER A 226 -15.20 -16.70 12.60
CA SER A 226 -16.26 -17.19 11.70
C SER A 226 -15.81 -17.25 10.23
N ASN A 227 -14.72 -16.56 9.86
CA ASN A 227 -14.29 -16.38 8.48
C ASN A 227 -15.32 -15.63 7.61
N HIS A 228 -16.16 -14.80 8.23
CA HIS A 228 -17.13 -13.99 7.51
C HIS A 228 -16.53 -12.65 7.08
N ILE A 229 -16.82 -12.28 5.84
CA ILE A 229 -16.54 -10.94 5.31
C ILE A 229 -17.74 -10.04 5.63
N ARG A 230 -17.49 -8.91 6.28
CA ARG A 230 -18.49 -7.87 6.55
C ARG A 230 -18.13 -6.61 5.76
N TYR A 231 -19.15 -5.91 5.29
CA TYR A 231 -19.00 -4.63 4.59
C TYR A 231 -20.17 -3.70 4.97
N ASN A 232 -19.91 -2.39 4.97
CA ASN A 232 -20.88 -1.35 5.31
C ASN A 232 -20.94 -0.25 4.24
#